data_AF-A0AAF0VGT0-F1
#
_entry.id   AF-A0AAF0VGT0-F1
#
_cell.length_a   1.000
_cell.length_b   1.000
_cell.length_c   1.000
_cell.angle_alpha   90.00
_cell.angle_beta   90.00
_cell.angle_gamma   90.00
#
_symmetry.space_group_name_H-M   'P 1'
#
loop_
_entity.id
_entity.type
_entity.pdbx_description
1 polymer ?
#
loop_
_entity_poly.entity_id
_entity_poly.type
_entity_poly.pdbx_seq_one_letter_code
_entity_poly.pdbx_strand_id
1 'polypeptide(L)' 'MGMRELRLKRGMTQKQLGDRIGVTQQRIAAFETGQRSAGGMSLDVAVRICDALHVKNPRKLLEDDSDSESSADSK' A
#
# COMPACT_ATOMS: atom_id res chain seq x y z
N MET A 1 -2.03 -8.48 -2.78
CA MET A 1 -1.25 -7.37 -3.36
C MET A 1 -1.21 -6.25 -2.36
N GLY A 2 -0.05 -6.01 -1.74
CA GLY A 2 0.07 -4.96 -0.74
C GLY A 2 0.04 -3.54 -1.32
N MET A 3 0.02 -2.56 -0.42
CA MET A 3 0.03 -1.13 -0.76
C MET A 3 1.18 -0.77 -1.71
N ARG A 4 2.36 -1.38 -1.50
CA ARG A 4 3.56 -1.17 -2.33
C ARG A 4 3.33 -1.63 -3.77
N GLU A 5 2.83 -2.84 -3.97
CA GLU A 5 2.55 -3.36 -5.31
C GLU A 5 1.52 -2.53 -6.05
N LEU A 6 0.45 -2.12 -5.36
CA LEU A 6 -0.59 -1.26 -5.91
C LEU A 6 -0.01 0.08 -6.36
N ARG A 7 0.88 0.69 -5.57
CA ARG A 7 1.58 1.92 -5.94
C ARG A 7 2.47 1.71 -7.17
N LEU A 8 3.26 0.64 -7.20
CA LEU A 8 4.16 0.34 -8.31
C LEU A 8 3.42 0.05 -9.61
N LYS A 9 2.28 -0.66 -9.57
CA LYS A 9 1.40 -0.87 -10.72
C LYS A 9 0.82 0.41 -11.31
N ARG A 10 0.79 1.49 -10.52
CA ARG A 10 0.39 2.83 -10.99
C ARG A 10 1.57 3.73 -11.39
N GLY A 11 2.79 3.18 -11.42
CA GLY A 11 3.99 3.93 -11.80
C GLY A 11 4.34 5.07 -10.85
N MET A 12 3.88 5.00 -9.60
CA MET A 12 4.09 6.07 -8.62
C MET A 12 5.28 5.76 -7.71
N THR A 13 6.07 6.79 -7.39
CA THR A 13 7.03 6.75 -6.28
C THR A 13 6.33 6.97 -4.93
N GLN A 14 6.97 6.59 -3.82
CA GLN A 14 6.43 6.86 -2.48
C GLN A 14 6.22 8.35 -2.23
N LYS A 15 7.12 9.19 -2.77
CA LYS A 15 7.00 10.65 -2.71
C LYS A 15 5.76 11.15 -3.46
N GLN A 16 5.56 10.70 -4.70
CA GLN A 16 4.38 11.09 -5.49
C GLN A 16 3.06 10.66 -4.82
N LEU A 17 3.01 9.46 -4.24
CA LEU A 17 1.83 9.03 -3.48
C LEU A 17 1.61 9.92 -2.25
N GLY A 18 2.68 10.17 -1.48
CA GLY A 18 2.65 11.04 -0.30
C GLY A 18 2.16 12.45 -0.64
N ASP A 19 2.77 13.09 -1.64
CA ASP A 19 2.41 14.42 -2.11
C ASP A 19 0.94 14.47 -2.56
N ARG A 20 0.45 13.43 -3.24
CA ARG A 20 -0.93 13.35 -3.73
C ARG A 20 -1.97 13.23 -2.62
N ILE A 21 -1.64 12.50 -1.54
CA ILE A 21 -2.56 12.30 -0.41
C ILE A 21 -2.28 13.25 0.75
N GLY A 22 -1.28 14.15 0.65
CA GLY A 22 -0.92 15.10 1.70
C GLY A 22 -0.24 14.46 2.92
N VAL A 23 0.62 13.46 2.71
CA VAL A 23 1.48 12.89 3.76
C VAL A 23 2.94 12.81 3.32
N THR A 24 3.86 12.64 4.27
CA THR A 24 5.29 12.54 3.95
C THR A 24 5.63 11.22 3.26
N GLN A 25 6.66 11.23 2.41
CA GLN A 25 7.22 10.01 1.80
C GLN A 25 7.61 8.96 2.85
N GLN A 26 8.19 9.38 3.98
CA GLN A 26 8.50 8.48 5.10
C GLN A 26 7.26 7.81 5.69
N ARG A 27 6.12 8.50 5.74
CA ARG A 27 4.87 7.91 6.24
C ARG A 27 4.37 6.81 5.30
N ILE A 28 4.47 7.00 3.98
CA ILE A 28 4.18 5.96 2.99
C ILE A 28 5.13 4.78 3.17
N ALA A 29 6.43 5.03 3.27
CA ALA A 29 7.42 3.98 3.47
C ALA A 29 7.14 3.16 4.73
N ALA A 30 6.77 3.80 5.84
CA ALA A 30 6.44 3.10 7.10
C ALA A 30 5.19 2.21 6.98
N PHE A 31 4.22 2.58 6.14
CA PHE A 31 3.08 1.70 5.84
C PHE A 31 3.48 0.51 4.97
N GLU A 32 4.31 0.74 3.94
CA GLU A 32 4.77 -0.31 3.02
C GLU A 32 5.72 -1.32 3.64
N THR A 33 6.46 -0.93 4.69
CA THR A 33 7.41 -1.80 5.39
C THR A 33 6.84 -2.44 6.66
N GLY A 34 5.57 -2.15 6.98
CA GLY A 34 4.93 -2.63 8.20
C GLY A 34 5.41 -1.95 9.50
N GLN A 35 6.36 -1.01 9.43
CA GLN A 35 6.80 -0.22 10.60
C GLN A 35 5.65 0.53 11.28
N ARG A 36 4.64 0.91 10.49
CA ARG A 36 3.34 1.39 10.97
C ARG A 36 2.26 0.52 10.38
N SER A 37 1.41 -0.05 11.25
CA SER A 37 0.23 -0.79 10.80
C SER A 37 -0.68 0.09 9.93
N ALA A 38 -0.97 -0.38 8.72
CA ALA A 38 -1.96 0.26 7.85
C ALA A 38 -3.37 0.23 8.47
N GLY A 39 -3.67 -0.72 9.37
CA GLY A 39 -4.93 -0.80 10.10
C GLY A 39 -5.13 0.28 11.16
N GLY A 40 -4.04 0.90 11.64
CA GLY A 40 -4.06 2.02 12.59
C GLY A 40 -4.14 3.40 11.94
N MET A 41 -4.32 3.46 10.62
CA MET A 41 -4.43 4.70 9.86
C MET A 41 -5.81 5.34 10.05
N SER A 42 -5.89 6.68 9.98
CA SER A 42 -7.20 7.35 9.92
C SER A 42 -7.95 6.95 8.64
N LEU A 43 -9.26 6.79 8.75
CA LEU A 43 -10.13 6.45 7.61
C LEU A 43 -9.94 7.42 6.44
N ASP A 44 -9.79 8.70 6.73
CA ASP A 44 -9.55 9.74 5.73
C ASP A 44 -8.26 9.52 4.92
N VAL A 45 -7.15 9.09 5.54
CA VAL A 45 -5.93 8.77 4.79
C VAL A 45 -6.13 7.48 3.99
N ALA A 46 -6.85 6.49 4.54
CA ALA A 46 -7.14 5.25 3.83
C ALA A 46 -7.97 5.50 2.56
N VAL A 47 -8.99 6.36 2.64
CA VAL A 47 -9.80 6.78 1.48
C VAL A 47 -8.94 7.49 0.44
N ARG A 48 -8.10 8.46 0.86
CA ARG A 48 -7.20 9.17 -0.07
C ARG A 48 -6.22 8.23 -0.77
N ILE A 49 -5.70 7.21 -0.08
CA ILE A 49 -4.85 6.18 -0.69
C ILE A 49 -5.65 5.34 -1.70
N CYS A 50 -6.85 4.89 -1.32
CA CYS A 50 -7.75 4.15 -2.21
C CYS A 50 -8.04 4.94 -3.49
N ASP A 51 -8.33 6.23 -3.37
CA ASP A 51 -8.60 7.10 -4.51
C ASP A 51 -7.35 7.32 -5.36
N ALA A 52 -6.19 7.55 -4.76
CA ALA A 52 -4.93 7.72 -5.47
C ALA A 52 -4.50 6.46 -6.24
N LEU A 53 -4.76 5.28 -5.67
CA LEU A 53 -4.41 3.98 -6.24
C LEU A 53 -5.54 3.35 -7.07
N HIS A 54 -6.68 4.03 -7.22
CA HIS A 54 -7.96 3.55 -7.75
C HIS A 54 -8.30 2.12 -7.26
N VAL A 55 -8.33 1.97 -5.94
CA VAL A 55 -8.68 0.73 -5.23
C VAL A 55 -10.03 0.92 -4.56
N LYS A 56 -11.02 0.12 -4.96
CA LYS A 56 -12.39 0.19 -4.41
C LYS A 56 -12.54 -0.45 -3.02
N ASN A 57 -11.65 -1.37 -2.67
CA ASN A 57 -11.74 -2.11 -1.42
C ASN A 57 -10.55 -1.77 -0.50
N PRO A 58 -10.75 -1.03 0.60
CA PRO A 58 -9.68 -0.63 1.50
C PRO A 58 -9.00 -1.80 2.22
N ARG A 59 -9.62 -2.99 2.26
CA ARG A 59 -8.96 -4.21 2.80
C ARG A 59 -7.68 -4.56 2.06
N LYS A 60 -7.57 -4.20 0.77
CA LYS A 60 -6.34 -4.41 -0.01
C LYS A 60 -5.14 -3.61 0.51
N LEU A 61 -5.37 -2.56 1.29
CA LEU A 61 -4.29 -1.79 1.92
C LEU A 61 -3.71 -2.51 3.14
N LEU A 62 -4.40 -3.52 3.65
CA LEU A 62 -4.03 -4.31 4.83
C LEU A 62 -3.38 -5.65 4.45
N GLU A 63 -3.37 -6.00 3.16
CA GLU A 63 -2.67 -7.18 2.68
C GLU A 63 -1.16 -6.91 2.80
N ASP A 64 -0.49 -7.61 3.72
CA ASP A 64 0.98 -7.68 3.73
C ASP A 64 1.45 -8.45 2.50
N ASP A 65 2.58 -8.07 1.90
CA ASP A 65 3.23 -8.79 0.79
C ASP A 65 3.80 -10.18 1.23
N SER A 66 3.21 -10.80 2.26
CA SER A 66 3.60 -12.10 2.83
C SER A 66 2.99 -13.30 2.13
N ASP A 67 2.20 -13.11 1.07
CA ASP A 67 1.94 -14.17 0.08
C ASP A 67 3.17 -14.30 -0.84
N SER A 68 4.27 -14.76 -0.25
CA SER A 68 5.33 -15.42 -0.99
C SER A 68 4.67 -16.66 -1.61
N GLU A 69 4.43 -16.61 -2.92
CA GLU A 69 4.14 -17.76 -3.77
C GLU A 69 5.00 -18.95 -3.29
N SER A 70 4.37 -19.90 -2.58
CA SER A 70 5.00 -21.18 -2.31
C SER A 70 5.09 -21.87 -3.66
N SER A 71 6.30 -21.89 -4.22
CA SER A 71 6.67 -22.69 -5.37
C SER A 71 6.29 -24.14 -5.13
N ALA A 72 5.14 -24.55 -5.66
CA ALA A 72 4.80 -25.95 -5.86
C ALA A 72 5.08 -26.32 -7.33
N ASP A 73 6.34 -26.23 -7.72
CA ASP A 73 6.87 -27.03 -8.81
C ASP A 73 7.11 -28.43 -8.21
N SER A 74 6.12 -29.31 -8.33
CA SER A 74 6.28 -30.73 -8.03
C SER A 74 6.12 -31.50 -9.33
N LYS A 75 7.27 -32.04 -9.74
CA LYS A 75 7.51 -32.90 -10.90
C LYS A 75 7.04 -34.32 -10.63
#